data_AF-A0A1B8ZL87-F1
#
_entry.id   AF-A0A1B8ZL87-F1
#
_cell.length_a   1.000
_cell.length_b   1.000
_cell.length_c   1.000
_cell.angle_alpha   90.00
_cell.angle_beta   90.00
_cell.angle_gamma   90.00
#
_symmetry.space_group_name_H-M   'P 1'
#
loop_
_entity.id
_entity.type
_entity.pdbx_description
1 polymer ?
#
loop_
_entity_poly.entity_id
_entity_poly.type
_entity_poly.pdbx_seq_one_letter_code
_entity_poly.pdbx_strand_id
1 'polypeptide(L)'
;MDIGKEYQYNTAIIGKTKVHSLDSDYKINIKTSVIYKGKDPDEDYHIFEITETDYDLEMYEDPLIVQITEMTNKVCSIYSTLEVGINKKGEIAKIYNGDMIREKWKGVKEWLNNAHPIEAYEIIRAKEYELTNEEMEIKSIRYIHFIYQFFYIFGKEPIQEGSKSYLKREDMDRFGAGVVIPINLSVSEKETEQGFDEWNAEGKMIRDEKIIRRLREFAKDNYMHPEYQVKGKYLYDDRIMLKSDFTITEKLGEFFYYHCYMDTHLEL
;
A
#
# COMPACT_ATOMS: atom_id res chain seq x y z
N MET A 1 11.86 -14.19 10.81
CA MET A 1 12.17 -14.49 9.41
C MET A 1 13.64 -14.85 9.30
N ASP A 2 13.92 -15.98 8.66
CA ASP A 2 15.28 -16.45 8.43
C ASP A 2 15.91 -15.71 7.24
N ILE A 3 17.20 -15.38 7.34
CA ILE A 3 17.91 -14.68 6.26
C ILE A 3 17.99 -15.59 5.02
N GLY A 4 17.61 -15.06 3.87
CA GLY A 4 17.66 -15.75 2.58
C GLY A 4 16.56 -16.81 2.38
N LYS A 5 15.69 -17.03 3.38
CA LYS A 5 14.54 -17.90 3.22
C LYS A 5 13.41 -17.16 2.51
N GLU A 6 12.79 -17.86 1.58
CA GLU A 6 11.64 -17.38 0.82
C GLU A 6 10.34 -17.72 1.54
N TYR A 7 9.44 -16.74 1.62
CA TYR A 7 8.10 -16.86 2.19
C TYR A 7 7.09 -16.44 1.12
N GLN A 8 6.17 -17.34 0.76
CA GLN A 8 5.13 -17.07 -0.23
C GLN A 8 3.86 -16.59 0.46
N TYR A 9 3.27 -15.54 -0.06
CA TYR A 9 2.05 -14.93 0.45
C TYR A 9 1.00 -14.86 -0.64
N ASN A 10 -0.25 -15.07 -0.24
CA ASN A 10 -1.41 -14.83 -1.07
C ASN A 10 -2.25 -13.72 -0.44
N THR A 11 -2.57 -12.70 -1.25
CA THR A 11 -3.34 -11.54 -0.85
C THR A 11 -4.58 -11.40 -1.70
N ALA A 12 -5.76 -11.58 -1.09
CA ALA A 12 -7.04 -11.26 -1.69
C ALA A 12 -7.45 -9.83 -1.32
N ILE A 13 -7.77 -9.02 -2.33
CA ILE A 13 -8.17 -7.63 -2.18
C ILE A 13 -9.59 -7.49 -2.70
N ILE A 14 -10.47 -6.94 -1.87
CA ILE A 14 -11.85 -6.62 -2.24
C ILE A 14 -12.06 -5.15 -1.95
N GLY A 15 -12.39 -4.38 -2.98
CA GLY A 15 -12.60 -2.95 -2.82
C GLY A 15 -13.85 -2.43 -3.50
N LYS A 16 -14.31 -1.29 -2.98
CA LYS A 16 -15.44 -0.51 -3.47
C LYS A 16 -15.02 0.95 -3.51
N THR A 17 -15.16 1.56 -4.67
CA THR A 17 -14.91 2.99 -4.86
C THR A 17 -16.16 3.64 -5.44
N LYS A 18 -16.54 4.78 -4.88
CA LYS A 18 -17.59 5.66 -5.38
C LYS A 18 -17.00 7.03 -5.63
N VAL A 19 -17.21 7.56 -6.83
CA VAL A 19 -16.90 8.94 -7.21
C VAL A 19 -18.09 9.50 -7.98
N HIS A 20 -18.76 10.48 -7.39
CA HIS A 20 -20.02 11.04 -7.88
C HIS A 20 -21.08 9.96 -8.12
N SER A 21 -21.43 9.70 -9.37
CA SER A 21 -22.43 8.72 -9.80
C SER A 21 -21.82 7.39 -10.24
N LEU A 22 -20.49 7.26 -10.20
CA LEU A 22 -19.79 6.04 -10.56
C LEU A 22 -19.48 5.26 -9.29
N ASP A 23 -20.05 4.07 -9.20
CA ASP A 23 -19.69 3.04 -8.21
C ASP A 23 -18.92 1.94 -8.96
N SER A 24 -17.83 1.46 -8.37
CA SER A 24 -16.99 0.41 -8.94
C SER A 24 -16.55 -0.52 -7.82
N ASP A 25 -16.89 -1.80 -7.96
CA ASP A 25 -16.36 -2.86 -7.13
C ASP A 25 -15.23 -3.57 -7.88
N TYR A 26 -14.16 -3.94 -7.17
CA TYR A 26 -13.02 -4.65 -7.74
C TYR A 26 -12.56 -5.77 -6.82
N LYS A 27 -12.02 -6.83 -7.43
CA LYS A 27 -11.39 -7.94 -6.72
C LYS A 27 -10.08 -8.31 -7.38
N ILE A 28 -9.02 -8.41 -6.58
CA ILE A 28 -7.66 -8.73 -7.02
C ILE A 28 -7.14 -9.87 -6.15
N ASN A 29 -6.44 -10.84 -6.73
CA ASN A 29 -5.56 -11.73 -5.98
C ASN A 29 -4.11 -11.51 -6.41
N ILE A 30 -3.20 -11.51 -5.44
CA ILE A 30 -1.78 -11.31 -5.67
C ILE A 30 -1.03 -12.43 -4.95
N LYS A 31 -0.10 -13.07 -5.66
CA LYS A 31 0.92 -13.93 -5.02
C LYS A 31 2.22 -13.16 -4.93
N THR A 32 2.81 -13.15 -3.74
CA THR A 32 4.04 -12.41 -3.47
C THR A 32 5.04 -13.27 -2.73
N SER A 33 6.27 -13.32 -3.23
CA SER A 33 7.42 -13.87 -2.54
C SER A 33 8.12 -12.78 -1.73
N VAL A 34 8.47 -13.08 -0.48
CA VAL A 34 9.23 -12.19 0.39
C VAL A 34 10.48 -12.91 0.90
N ILE A 35 11.63 -12.28 0.71
CA ILE A 35 12.93 -12.75 1.22
C ILE A 35 13.52 -11.67 2.13
N TYR A 36 13.79 -12.01 3.38
CA TYR A 36 14.56 -11.15 4.28
C TYR A 36 16.06 -11.30 4.00
N LYS A 37 16.73 -10.23 3.59
CA LYS A 37 18.17 -10.24 3.24
C LYS A 37 19.10 -9.87 4.41
N GLY A 38 18.54 -9.55 5.57
CA GLY A 38 19.30 -9.12 6.75
C GLY A 38 19.19 -7.61 6.98
N LYS A 39 20.12 -7.08 7.77
CA LYS A 39 20.24 -5.64 8.01
C LYS A 39 21.33 -5.04 7.13
N ASP A 40 21.11 -3.82 6.68
CA ASP A 40 22.17 -3.00 6.08
C ASP A 40 23.24 -2.75 7.17
N PRO A 41 24.54 -2.94 6.85
CA PRO A 41 25.61 -2.77 7.83
C PRO A 41 25.94 -1.30 8.14
N ASP A 42 25.66 -0.40 7.19
CA ASP A 42 25.99 1.02 7.28
C ASP A 42 24.77 1.84 7.73
N GLU A 43 23.58 1.35 7.42
CA GLU A 43 22.30 1.97 7.74
C GLU A 43 21.43 1.01 8.58
N ASP A 44 20.71 1.46 9.61
CA ASP A 44 19.85 0.57 10.45
C ASP A 44 18.52 0.20 9.73
N TYR A 45 18.62 -0.31 8.50
CA TYR A 45 17.50 -0.74 7.68
C TYR A 45 17.45 -2.27 7.60
N HIS A 46 16.23 -2.82 7.64
CA HIS A 46 15.97 -4.21 7.33
C HIS A 46 15.75 -4.34 5.81
N ILE A 47 16.54 -5.18 5.15
CA ILE A 47 16.49 -5.34 3.69
C ILE A 47 15.53 -6.48 3.36
N PHE A 48 14.57 -6.19 2.49
CA PHE A 48 13.62 -7.16 1.95
C PHE A 48 13.68 -7.16 0.43
N GLU A 49 13.65 -8.35 -0.16
CA GLU A 49 13.27 -8.53 -1.56
C GLU A 49 11.82 -9.02 -1.62
N ILE A 50 11.01 -8.35 -2.43
CA ILE A 50 9.59 -8.58 -2.59
C ILE A 50 9.34 -8.80 -4.08
N THR A 51 8.85 -9.96 -4.45
CA THR A 51 8.59 -10.32 -5.85
C THR A 51 7.13 -10.68 -6.02
N GLU A 52 6.40 -9.92 -6.84
CA GLU A 52 5.07 -10.30 -7.31
C GLU A 52 5.23 -11.46 -8.30
N THR A 53 4.68 -12.62 -7.95
CA THR A 53 4.77 -13.85 -8.74
C THR A 53 3.52 -14.11 -9.56
N ASP A 54 2.37 -13.59 -9.11
CA ASP A 54 1.10 -13.67 -9.81
C ASP A 54 0.21 -12.47 -9.46
N TYR A 55 -0.56 -12.00 -10.44
CA TYR A 55 -1.53 -10.91 -10.28
C TYR A 55 -2.76 -11.22 -11.13
N ASP A 56 -3.91 -11.39 -10.47
CA ASP A 56 -5.18 -11.70 -11.10
C ASP A 56 -6.25 -10.67 -10.71
N LEU A 57 -6.73 -9.92 -11.69
CA LEU A 57 -7.86 -9.01 -11.53
C LEU A 57 -9.15 -9.74 -11.94
N GLU A 58 -9.83 -10.32 -10.96
CA GLU A 58 -10.99 -11.18 -11.19
C GLU A 58 -12.25 -10.43 -11.66
N MET A 59 -12.42 -9.16 -11.28
CA MET A 59 -13.65 -8.42 -11.55
C MET A 59 -13.40 -6.94 -11.83
N TYR A 60 -13.91 -6.48 -12.97
CA TYR A 60 -13.99 -5.07 -13.33
C TYR A 60 -15.21 -4.79 -14.23
N GLU A 61 -16.06 -3.82 -13.88
CA GLU A 61 -17.38 -3.63 -14.51
C GLU A 61 -17.38 -2.78 -15.81
N ASP A 62 -16.32 -2.04 -16.15
CA ASP A 62 -16.32 -1.06 -17.27
C ASP A 62 -15.21 -1.29 -18.33
N PRO A 63 -15.56 -1.43 -19.64
CA PRO A 63 -14.61 -1.57 -20.75
C PRO A 63 -13.61 -0.41 -20.95
N LEU A 64 -13.98 0.85 -20.66
CA LEU A 64 -13.02 1.97 -20.73
C LEU A 64 -11.97 1.86 -19.63
N ILE A 65 -12.37 1.29 -18.51
CA ILE A 65 -11.46 1.10 -17.41
C ILE A 65 -10.54 -0.11 -17.65
N VAL A 66 -10.90 -1.06 -18.52
CA VAL A 66 -9.99 -2.13 -18.93
C VAL A 66 -8.70 -1.56 -19.54
N GLN A 67 -8.77 -0.58 -20.44
CA GLN A 67 -7.56 0.03 -21.02
C GLN A 67 -6.72 0.78 -19.99
N ILE A 68 -7.37 1.54 -19.11
CA ILE A 68 -6.70 2.24 -18.00
C ILE A 68 -6.01 1.22 -17.08
N THR A 69 -6.68 0.09 -16.82
CA THR A 69 -6.17 -1.00 -15.99
C THR A 69 -5.01 -1.70 -16.65
N GLU A 70 -5.08 -1.99 -17.95
CA GLU A 70 -3.97 -2.58 -18.71
C GLU A 70 -2.73 -1.68 -18.70
N MET A 71 -2.90 -0.38 -18.97
CA MET A 71 -1.82 0.60 -18.86
C MET A 71 -1.27 0.68 -17.43
N THR A 72 -2.14 0.69 -16.42
CA THR A 72 -1.74 0.77 -15.01
C THR A 72 -0.98 -0.48 -14.58
N ASN A 73 -1.46 -1.67 -14.91
CA ASN A 73 -0.78 -2.93 -14.62
C ASN A 73 0.58 -2.98 -15.33
N LYS A 74 0.65 -2.51 -16.57
CA LYS A 74 1.92 -2.44 -17.30
C LYS A 74 2.91 -1.48 -16.64
N VAL A 75 2.45 -0.31 -16.21
CA VAL A 75 3.27 0.65 -15.44
C VAL A 75 3.73 0.04 -14.12
N CYS A 76 2.84 -0.60 -13.36
CA CYS A 76 3.15 -1.23 -12.08
C CYS A 76 4.11 -2.41 -12.22
N SER A 77 4.15 -3.09 -13.37
CA SER A 77 5.04 -4.24 -13.61
C SER A 77 6.54 -3.93 -13.48
N ILE A 78 6.95 -2.65 -13.55
CA ILE A 78 8.34 -2.25 -13.26
C ILE A 78 8.74 -2.58 -11.82
N TYR A 79 7.76 -2.65 -10.92
CA TYR A 79 7.89 -2.97 -9.51
C TYR A 79 7.65 -4.46 -9.20
N SER A 80 7.61 -5.33 -10.21
CA SER A 80 7.38 -6.77 -9.99
C SER A 80 8.43 -7.42 -9.09
N THR A 81 9.59 -6.80 -8.94
CA THR A 81 10.63 -7.19 -7.98
C THR A 81 11.17 -5.91 -7.35
N LEU A 82 11.08 -5.82 -6.03
CA LEU A 82 11.48 -4.66 -5.24
C LEU A 82 12.46 -5.10 -4.16
N GLU A 83 13.64 -4.50 -4.15
CA GLU A 83 14.59 -4.65 -3.06
C GLU A 83 14.62 -3.35 -2.26
N VAL A 84 14.08 -3.39 -1.04
CA VAL A 84 13.79 -2.20 -0.24
C VAL A 84 14.39 -2.29 1.16
N GLY A 85 14.89 -1.15 1.64
CA GLY A 85 15.32 -0.96 3.02
C GLY A 85 14.18 -0.41 3.86
N ILE A 86 13.78 -1.13 4.91
CA ILE A 86 12.69 -0.76 5.81
C ILE A 86 13.28 -0.26 7.12
N ASN A 87 12.93 0.96 7.52
CA ASN A 87 13.39 1.52 8.79
C ASN A 87 12.62 0.94 9.99
N LYS A 88 13.06 1.27 11.20
CA LYS A 88 12.41 0.87 12.46
C LYS A 88 10.95 1.32 12.63
N LYS A 89 10.44 2.21 11.76
CA LYS A 89 9.03 2.65 11.76
C LYS A 89 8.19 1.89 10.73
N GLY A 90 8.76 0.93 10.01
CA GLY A 90 8.06 0.22 8.93
C GLY A 90 7.85 1.08 7.69
N GLU A 91 8.74 2.05 7.44
CA GLU A 91 8.71 2.89 6.24
C GLU A 91 9.86 2.48 5.32
N ILE A 92 9.60 2.50 4.01
CA ILE A 92 10.65 2.34 3.00
C ILE A 92 11.56 3.56 3.08
N ALA A 93 12.84 3.32 3.36
CA ALA A 93 13.87 4.34 3.44
C ALA A 93 14.75 4.38 2.19
N LYS A 94 14.85 3.27 1.45
CA LYS A 94 15.76 3.14 0.30
C LYS A 94 15.27 2.06 -0.68
N ILE A 95 15.56 2.26 -1.97
CA ILE A 95 15.35 1.26 -3.04
C ILE A 95 16.72 0.80 -3.54
N TYR A 96 17.07 -0.46 -3.34
CA TYR A 96 18.39 -1.01 -3.71
C TYR A 96 18.47 -1.40 -5.19
N ASN A 97 17.35 -1.75 -5.82
CA ASN A 97 17.31 -2.21 -7.20
C ASN A 97 16.75 -1.18 -8.20
N GLY A 98 16.91 0.11 -7.91
CA GLY A 98 16.37 1.21 -8.73
C GLY A 98 16.83 1.19 -10.20
N ASP A 99 18.06 0.77 -10.48
CA ASP A 99 18.56 0.67 -11.86
C ASP A 99 17.79 -0.39 -12.68
N MET A 100 17.43 -1.51 -12.05
CA MET A 100 16.61 -2.54 -12.68
C MET A 100 15.20 -2.01 -12.97
N ILE A 101 14.61 -1.23 -12.06
CA ILE A 101 13.29 -0.60 -12.25
C ILE A 101 13.33 0.35 -13.46
N ARG A 102 14.36 1.21 -13.56
CA ARG A 102 14.57 2.13 -14.69
C ARG A 102 14.73 1.37 -16.01
N GLU A 103 15.38 0.21 -16.01
CA GLU A 103 15.54 -0.63 -17.20
C GLU A 103 14.19 -1.23 -17.64
N LYS A 104 13.42 -1.80 -16.69
CA LYS A 104 12.05 -2.28 -16.97
C LYS A 104 11.16 -1.17 -17.51
N TRP A 105 11.30 0.06 -16.99
CA TRP A 105 10.56 1.23 -17.46
C TRP A 105 10.81 1.54 -18.94
N LYS A 106 12.03 1.36 -19.47
CA LYS A 106 12.30 1.60 -20.90
C LYS A 106 11.40 0.73 -21.79
N GLY A 107 11.26 -0.55 -21.45
CA GLY A 107 10.39 -1.48 -22.19
C GLY A 107 8.91 -1.14 -22.05
N VAL A 108 8.47 -0.73 -20.86
CA VAL A 108 7.09 -0.28 -20.63
C VAL A 108 6.78 1.02 -21.40
N LYS A 109 7.70 1.98 -21.41
CA LYS A 109 7.59 3.23 -22.15
C LYS A 109 7.47 2.97 -23.65
N GLU A 110 8.27 2.08 -24.21
CA GLU A 110 8.18 1.70 -25.62
C GLU A 110 6.80 1.10 -25.94
N TRP A 111 6.31 0.19 -25.10
CA TRP A 111 4.98 -0.39 -25.25
C TRP A 111 3.86 0.67 -25.19
N LEU A 112 3.92 1.57 -24.20
CA LEU A 112 2.93 2.65 -24.02
C LEU A 112 2.86 3.58 -25.25
N ASN A 113 4.01 3.98 -25.80
CA ASN A 113 4.05 4.81 -27.00
C ASN A 113 3.47 4.11 -28.25
N ASN A 114 3.56 2.78 -28.32
CA ASN A 114 3.07 2.02 -29.46
C ASN A 114 1.58 1.67 -29.34
N ALA A 115 1.11 1.34 -28.13
CA ALA A 115 -0.26 0.89 -27.89
C ALA A 115 -1.25 2.05 -27.68
N HIS A 116 -0.84 3.10 -26.94
CA HIS A 116 -1.72 4.20 -26.49
C HIS A 116 -1.03 5.58 -26.59
N PRO A 117 -0.57 6.02 -27.77
CA PRO A 117 0.32 7.18 -27.90
C PRO A 117 -0.26 8.51 -27.38
N ILE A 118 -1.57 8.73 -27.46
CA ILE A 118 -2.20 9.99 -27.02
C ILE A 118 -2.43 9.96 -25.51
N GLU A 119 -2.96 8.86 -25.01
CA GLU A 119 -3.34 8.66 -23.62
C GLU A 119 -2.12 8.47 -22.70
N ALA A 120 -1.04 7.88 -23.22
CA ALA A 120 0.14 7.56 -22.41
C ALA A 120 1.09 8.74 -22.19
N TYR A 121 0.99 9.85 -22.92
CA TYR A 121 1.96 10.96 -22.82
C TYR A 121 2.06 11.52 -21.39
N GLU A 122 0.92 11.78 -20.75
CA GLU A 122 0.90 12.30 -19.38
C GLU A 122 1.40 11.27 -18.36
N ILE A 123 1.05 9.99 -18.56
CA ILE A 123 1.49 8.87 -17.73
C ILE A 123 3.02 8.72 -17.80
N ILE A 124 3.58 8.72 -19.02
CA ILE A 124 5.02 8.63 -19.25
C ILE A 124 5.74 9.79 -18.57
N ARG A 125 5.27 11.02 -18.80
CA ARG A 125 5.91 12.22 -18.22
C ARG A 125 5.86 12.21 -16.70
N ALA A 126 4.71 11.86 -16.11
CA ALA A 126 4.57 11.77 -14.67
C ALA A 126 5.47 10.68 -14.07
N LYS A 127 5.54 9.50 -14.71
CA LYS A 127 6.37 8.40 -14.24
C LYS A 127 7.86 8.69 -14.41
N GLU A 128 8.29 9.32 -15.50
CA GLU A 128 9.69 9.73 -15.68
C GLU A 128 10.13 10.73 -14.62
N TYR A 129 9.25 11.67 -14.27
CA TYR A 129 9.51 12.60 -13.17
C TYR A 129 9.63 11.87 -11.83
N GLU A 130 8.71 10.95 -11.51
CA GLU A 130 8.78 10.11 -10.31
C GLU A 130 10.10 9.33 -10.24
N LEU A 131 10.50 8.67 -11.33
CA LEU A 131 11.74 7.88 -11.37
C LEU A 131 13.00 8.73 -11.24
N THR A 132 12.95 10.04 -11.52
CA THR A 132 14.10 10.93 -11.27
C THR A 132 14.27 11.32 -9.80
N ASN A 133 13.29 11.01 -8.94
CA ASN A 133 13.27 11.38 -7.54
C ASN A 133 12.88 10.19 -6.65
N GLU A 134 13.86 9.58 -5.99
CA GLU A 134 13.66 8.41 -5.13
C GLU A 134 12.63 8.66 -4.02
N GLU A 135 12.53 9.88 -3.46
CA GLU A 135 11.52 10.19 -2.44
C GLU A 135 10.09 10.09 -3.00
N MET A 136 9.89 10.46 -4.27
CA MET A 136 8.60 10.30 -4.93
C MET A 136 8.33 8.86 -5.29
N GLU A 137 9.34 8.14 -5.77
CA GLU A 137 9.25 6.71 -6.07
C GLU A 137 8.87 5.91 -4.80
N ILE A 138 9.52 6.18 -3.68
CA ILE A 138 9.19 5.60 -2.36
C ILE A 138 7.75 5.93 -1.96
N LYS A 139 7.30 7.19 -2.17
CA LYS A 139 5.91 7.59 -1.88
C LYS A 139 4.89 6.84 -2.73
N SER A 140 5.22 6.46 -3.96
CA SER A 140 4.34 5.65 -4.80
C SER A 140 4.36 4.19 -4.37
N ILE A 141 5.55 3.59 -4.20
CA ILE A 141 5.73 2.18 -3.85
C ILE A 141 5.09 1.83 -2.51
N ARG A 142 5.16 2.73 -1.51
CA ARG A 142 4.60 2.46 -0.17
C ARG A 142 3.10 2.17 -0.15
N TYR A 143 2.37 2.53 -1.22
CA TYR A 143 0.93 2.33 -1.34
C TYR A 143 0.55 1.15 -2.23
N ILE A 144 1.52 0.39 -2.74
CA ILE A 144 1.24 -0.93 -3.33
C ILE A 144 0.59 -1.78 -2.23
N HIS A 145 -0.58 -2.36 -2.52
CA HIS A 145 -1.46 -3.00 -1.54
C HIS A 145 -0.73 -3.95 -0.59
N PHE A 146 0.02 -4.91 -1.14
CA PHE A 146 0.80 -5.87 -0.35
C PHE A 146 1.82 -5.18 0.55
N ILE A 147 2.64 -4.27 0.00
CA ILE A 147 3.69 -3.54 0.74
C ILE A 147 3.07 -2.71 1.86
N TYR A 148 1.99 -2.00 1.54
CA TYR A 148 1.29 -1.14 2.49
C TYR A 148 0.77 -1.93 3.69
N GLN A 149 0.12 -3.07 3.44
CA GLN A 149 -0.37 -3.98 4.47
C GLN A 149 0.78 -4.64 5.24
N PHE A 150 1.71 -5.28 4.54
CA PHE A 150 2.78 -6.09 5.12
C PHE A 150 3.66 -5.29 6.10
N PHE A 151 4.05 -4.06 5.74
CA PHE A 151 4.87 -3.22 6.61
C PHE A 151 4.05 -2.26 7.50
N TYR A 152 2.72 -2.34 7.47
CA TYR A 152 1.88 -1.33 8.13
C TYR A 152 2.19 -1.20 9.63
N ILE A 153 2.38 -2.33 10.31
CA ILE A 153 2.70 -2.40 11.75
C ILE A 153 4.16 -2.73 12.04
N PHE A 154 5.00 -2.89 11.00
CA PHE A 154 6.41 -3.22 11.18
C PHE A 154 7.11 -2.18 12.09
N GLY A 155 7.81 -2.68 13.10
CA GLY A 155 8.52 -1.87 14.10
C GLY A 155 7.63 -1.04 15.03
N LYS A 156 6.32 -1.32 15.09
CA LYS A 156 5.33 -0.60 15.93
C LYS A 156 4.87 -1.43 17.12
N GLU A 157 5.82 -2.12 17.73
CA GLU A 157 5.57 -3.06 18.83
C GLU A 157 4.98 -2.31 20.04
N PRO A 158 3.94 -2.86 20.69
CA PRO A 158 3.51 -2.34 21.98
C PRO A 158 4.63 -2.46 23.00
N ILE A 159 4.71 -1.50 23.92
CA ILE A 159 5.83 -1.39 24.87
C ILE A 159 5.83 -2.55 25.87
N GLN A 160 4.65 -3.10 26.14
CA GLN A 160 4.41 -4.24 27.02
C GLN A 160 3.24 -5.07 26.49
N GLU A 161 3.24 -6.37 26.77
CA GLU A 161 2.13 -7.27 26.45
C GLU A 161 0.81 -6.75 27.07
N GLY A 162 -0.28 -6.77 26.30
CA GLY A 162 -1.58 -6.22 26.72
C GLY A 162 -1.65 -4.68 26.79
N SER A 163 -0.57 -3.96 26.48
CA SER A 163 -0.56 -2.50 26.40
C SER A 163 -1.00 -1.98 25.04
N LYS A 164 -1.45 -0.72 25.00
CA LYS A 164 -1.74 0.01 23.77
C LYS A 164 -0.64 1.01 23.49
N SER A 165 0.02 0.92 22.34
CA SER A 165 0.87 2.00 21.84
C SER A 165 0.03 2.96 20.99
N TYR A 166 0.32 4.26 21.10
CA TYR A 166 -0.32 5.30 20.32
C TYR A 166 0.73 6.00 19.47
N LEU A 167 0.51 6.01 18.16
CA LEU A 167 1.46 6.54 17.17
C LEU A 167 0.72 7.51 16.25
N LYS A 168 1.40 8.60 15.88
CA LYS A 168 0.93 9.45 14.79
C LYS A 168 1.52 8.95 13.48
N ARG A 169 0.69 8.86 12.44
CA ARG A 169 1.09 8.48 11.09
C ARG A 169 0.50 9.46 10.08
N GLU A 170 1.17 9.57 8.95
CA GLU A 170 0.68 10.26 7.77
C GLU A 170 0.32 9.25 6.69
N ASP A 171 -0.82 9.47 6.06
CA ASP A 171 -1.35 8.65 4.98
C ASP A 171 -1.82 9.52 3.82
N MET A 172 -1.93 8.98 2.62
CA MET A 172 -2.40 9.73 1.45
C MET A 172 -3.88 9.45 1.22
N ASP A 173 -4.61 10.47 0.80
CA ASP A 173 -6.00 10.30 0.37
C ASP A 173 -6.11 9.31 -0.80
N ARG A 174 -7.23 8.59 -0.84
CA ARG A 174 -7.51 7.51 -1.80
C ARG A 174 -8.14 8.01 -3.09
N PHE A 175 -8.42 9.31 -3.18
CA PHE A 175 -9.05 9.94 -4.35
C PHE A 175 -8.07 10.76 -5.20
N GLY A 176 -6.78 10.79 -4.86
CA GLY A 176 -5.75 11.45 -5.66
C GLY A 176 -5.72 12.98 -5.52
N ALA A 177 -6.29 13.54 -4.45
CA ALA A 177 -6.23 14.96 -4.13
C ALA A 177 -4.82 15.42 -3.68
N GLY A 178 -3.91 14.49 -3.39
CA GLY A 178 -2.58 14.79 -2.88
C GLY A 178 -2.63 15.39 -1.48
N VAL A 179 -3.61 14.97 -0.68
CA VAL A 179 -3.80 15.42 0.70
C VAL A 179 -3.22 14.38 1.65
N VAL A 180 -2.28 14.83 2.47
CA VAL A 180 -1.71 14.00 3.54
C VAL A 180 -2.63 14.05 4.75
N ILE A 181 -3.20 12.91 5.10
CA ILE A 181 -4.14 12.71 6.20
C ILE A 181 -3.37 12.27 7.45
N PRO A 182 -3.36 13.08 8.53
CA PRO A 182 -2.79 12.65 9.80
C PRO A 182 -3.73 11.64 10.48
N ILE A 183 -3.16 10.58 11.04
CA ILE A 183 -3.87 9.46 11.67
C ILE A 183 -3.31 9.23 13.07
N ASN A 184 -4.19 9.05 14.05
CA ASN A 184 -3.84 8.44 15.33
C ASN A 184 -4.04 6.93 15.21
N LEU A 185 -2.96 6.18 15.33
CA LEU A 185 -2.92 4.73 15.31
C LEU A 185 -2.79 4.20 16.74
N SER A 186 -3.66 3.26 17.11
CA SER A 186 -3.53 2.45 18.31
C SER A 186 -3.11 1.04 17.91
N VAL A 187 -2.05 0.50 18.51
CA VAL A 187 -1.63 -0.89 18.32
C VAL A 187 -1.70 -1.62 19.67
N SER A 188 -2.24 -2.84 19.67
CA SER A 188 -2.28 -3.72 20.84
C SER A 188 -1.92 -5.14 20.46
N GLU A 189 -1.32 -5.85 21.40
CA GLU A 189 -0.91 -7.24 21.26
C GLU A 189 -1.63 -8.11 22.29
N LYS A 190 -1.91 -9.35 21.89
CA LYS A 190 -2.30 -10.44 22.79
C LYS A 190 -1.72 -11.75 22.27
N GLU A 191 -1.32 -12.63 23.17
CA GLU A 191 -1.00 -14.01 22.83
C GLU A 191 -2.30 -14.81 22.61
N THR A 192 -2.30 -15.68 21.60
CA THR A 192 -3.40 -16.61 21.35
C THR A 192 -3.24 -17.89 22.18
N GLU A 193 -4.32 -18.67 22.33
CA GLU A 193 -4.26 -19.97 23.02
C GLU A 193 -3.26 -20.96 22.40
N GLN A 194 -2.86 -20.73 21.14
CA GLN A 194 -1.92 -21.54 20.38
C GLN A 194 -0.47 -21.04 20.47
N GLY A 195 -0.20 -19.96 21.21
CA GLY A 195 1.14 -19.37 21.37
C GLY A 195 1.58 -18.44 20.23
N PHE A 196 0.65 -18.02 19.36
CA PHE A 196 0.91 -17.00 18.32
C PHE A 196 0.61 -15.60 18.84
N ASP A 197 1.32 -14.60 18.30
CA ASP A 197 1.11 -13.20 18.62
C ASP A 197 0.03 -12.59 17.71
N GLU A 198 -1.04 -12.06 18.30
CA GLU A 198 -2.10 -11.36 17.58
C GLU A 198 -2.03 -9.85 17.81
N TRP A 199 -1.75 -9.12 16.75
CA TRP A 199 -1.57 -7.67 16.76
C TRP A 199 -2.76 -6.98 16.11
N ASN A 200 -3.38 -6.07 16.84
CA ASN A 200 -4.54 -5.30 16.38
C ASN A 200 -4.14 -3.83 16.21
N ALA A 201 -4.45 -3.25 15.06
CA ALA A 201 -4.15 -1.89 14.67
C ALA A 201 -5.44 -1.13 14.34
N GLU A 202 -5.71 -0.04 15.04
CA GLU A 202 -6.87 0.82 14.80
C GLU A 202 -6.43 2.27 14.56
N GLY A 203 -6.63 2.76 13.35
CA GLY A 203 -6.28 4.11 12.92
C GLY A 203 -7.52 4.96 12.67
N LYS A 204 -7.51 6.20 13.15
CA LYS A 204 -8.53 7.22 12.79
C LYS A 204 -7.89 8.55 12.45
N MET A 205 -8.48 9.25 11.48
CA MET A 205 -8.12 10.62 11.11
C MET A 205 -8.03 11.54 12.33
N ILE A 206 -6.93 12.30 12.43
CA ILE A 206 -6.85 13.46 13.32
C ILE A 206 -7.55 14.62 12.61
N ARG A 207 -8.56 15.21 13.28
CA ARG A 207 -9.27 16.37 12.73
C ARG A 207 -8.36 17.60 12.74
N ASP A 208 -7.82 17.91 11.56
CA ASP A 208 -7.03 19.10 11.29
C ASP A 208 -7.79 20.01 10.32
N GLU A 209 -7.99 21.28 10.68
CA GLU A 209 -8.78 22.23 9.89
C GLU A 209 -8.20 22.48 8.49
N LYS A 210 -6.87 22.52 8.36
CA LYS A 210 -6.20 22.74 7.07
C LYS A 210 -6.42 21.55 6.16
N ILE A 211 -6.31 20.33 6.69
CA ILE A 211 -6.56 19.10 5.94
C ILE A 211 -8.03 18.99 5.54
N ILE A 212 -8.96 19.22 6.47
CA ILE A 212 -10.40 19.21 6.19
C ILE A 212 -10.74 20.24 5.11
N ARG A 213 -10.18 21.45 5.17
CA ARG A 213 -10.40 22.47 4.14
C ARG A 213 -9.94 22.01 2.76
N ARG A 214 -8.74 21.42 2.65
CA ARG A 214 -8.23 20.90 1.37
C ARG A 214 -9.11 19.78 0.80
N LEU A 215 -9.59 18.87 1.65
CA LEU A 215 -10.50 17.80 1.21
C LEU A 215 -11.86 18.35 0.76
N ARG A 216 -12.38 19.39 1.43
CA ARG A 216 -13.60 20.08 1.02
C ARG A 216 -13.44 20.80 -0.33
N GLU A 217 -12.30 21.45 -0.54
CA GLU A 217 -11.95 22.10 -1.81
C GLU A 217 -11.92 21.07 -2.95
N PHE A 218 -11.31 19.90 -2.72
CA PHE A 218 -11.28 18.80 -3.69
C PHE A 218 -12.68 18.25 -3.99
N ALA A 219 -13.45 17.91 -2.94
CA ALA A 219 -14.79 17.35 -3.07
C ALA A 219 -15.83 18.36 -3.57
N LYS A 220 -15.48 19.66 -3.61
CA LYS A 220 -16.38 20.80 -3.90
C LYS A 220 -17.60 20.84 -2.98
N ASP A 221 -17.43 20.42 -1.73
CA ASP A 221 -18.47 20.41 -0.70
C ASP A 221 -17.92 21.03 0.60
N ASN A 222 -18.35 22.27 0.87
CA ASN A 222 -17.91 23.04 2.04
C ASN A 222 -18.46 22.51 3.38
N TYR A 223 -19.52 21.70 3.36
CA TYR A 223 -20.17 21.17 4.55
C TYR A 223 -19.80 19.71 4.83
N MET A 224 -19.04 19.09 3.94
CA MET A 224 -18.52 17.74 4.08
C MET A 224 -17.77 17.52 5.40
N HIS A 225 -17.99 16.36 6.01
CA HIS A 225 -17.23 15.85 7.13
C HIS A 225 -16.41 14.64 6.68
N PRO A 226 -15.10 14.81 6.41
CA PRO A 226 -14.27 13.70 5.97
C PRO A 226 -14.07 12.71 7.12
N GLU A 227 -14.08 11.44 6.77
CA GLU A 227 -13.73 10.34 7.67
C GLU A 227 -12.66 9.47 7.00
N TYR A 228 -11.62 9.14 7.76
CA TYR A 228 -10.58 8.21 7.35
C TYR A 228 -10.31 7.22 8.49
N GLN A 229 -10.36 5.93 8.18
CA GLN A 229 -10.20 4.84 9.15
C GLN A 229 -9.35 3.72 8.57
N VAL A 230 -8.54 3.12 9.44
CA VAL A 230 -7.77 1.92 9.16
C VAL A 230 -8.00 0.91 10.26
N LYS A 231 -8.16 -0.36 9.89
CA LYS A 231 -8.19 -1.48 10.83
C LYS A 231 -7.29 -2.58 10.32
N GLY A 232 -6.48 -3.15 11.19
CA GLY A 232 -5.59 -4.25 10.86
C GLY A 232 -5.58 -5.27 11.98
N LYS A 233 -5.55 -6.54 11.62
CA LYS A 233 -5.35 -7.66 12.52
C LYS A 233 -4.28 -8.55 11.91
N TYR A 234 -3.23 -8.82 12.65
CA TYR A 234 -2.07 -9.58 12.17
C TYR A 234 -1.80 -10.73 13.13
N LEU A 235 -1.49 -11.89 12.59
CA LEU A 235 -1.10 -13.08 13.34
C LEU A 235 0.35 -13.43 12.99
N TYR A 236 1.20 -13.55 13.99
CA TYR A 236 2.60 -13.89 13.82
C TYR A 236 2.98 -15.18 14.56
N ASP A 237 3.91 -15.92 13.97
CA ASP A 237 4.74 -16.91 14.66
C ASP A 237 6.15 -16.33 14.74
N ASP A 238 6.53 -15.86 15.94
CA ASP A 238 7.69 -15.01 16.17
C ASP A 238 7.69 -13.80 15.20
N ARG A 239 8.57 -13.80 14.20
CA ARG A 239 8.71 -12.69 13.24
C ARG A 239 8.06 -12.96 11.89
N ILE A 240 7.39 -14.09 11.73
CA ILE A 240 6.79 -14.50 10.45
C ILE A 240 5.31 -14.18 10.49
N MET A 241 4.86 -13.29 9.60
CA MET A 241 3.43 -13.02 9.45
C MET A 241 2.77 -14.28 8.88
N LEU A 242 1.81 -14.85 9.60
CA LEU A 242 1.00 -15.98 9.16
C LEU A 242 -0.25 -15.52 8.43
N LYS A 243 -0.92 -14.49 8.97
CA LYS A 243 -2.15 -13.92 8.42
C LYS A 243 -2.26 -12.43 8.73
N SER A 244 -2.89 -11.67 7.84
CA SER A 244 -3.31 -10.30 8.08
C SER A 244 -4.69 -10.01 7.46
N ASP A 245 -5.62 -9.52 8.27
CA ASP A 245 -6.88 -8.91 7.83
C ASP A 245 -6.75 -7.39 7.94
N PHE A 246 -6.86 -6.66 6.84
CA PHE A 246 -6.63 -5.23 6.82
C PHE A 246 -7.73 -4.47 6.06
N THR A 247 -8.12 -3.31 6.57
CA THR A 247 -9.19 -2.50 5.99
C THR A 247 -8.82 -1.03 6.00
N ILE A 248 -9.07 -0.36 4.88
CA ILE A 248 -9.01 1.09 4.73
C ILE A 248 -10.40 1.58 4.38
N THR A 249 -10.82 2.69 4.99
CA THR A 249 -12.06 3.37 4.60
C THR A 249 -11.84 4.87 4.58
N GLU A 250 -12.19 5.51 3.47
CA GLU A 250 -12.23 6.95 3.32
C GLU A 250 -13.60 7.39 2.81
N LYS A 251 -14.18 8.40 3.45
CA LYS A 251 -15.46 8.98 3.05
C LYS A 251 -15.33 10.49 3.00
N LEU A 252 -15.54 11.06 1.82
CA LEU A 252 -15.56 12.51 1.58
C LEU A 252 -16.98 12.93 1.18
N GLY A 253 -17.93 12.82 2.11
CA GLY A 253 -19.34 13.19 1.89
C GLY A 253 -20.17 12.08 1.24
N GLU A 254 -21.16 12.47 0.44
CA GLU A 254 -22.09 11.53 -0.23
C GLU A 254 -21.52 10.94 -1.53
N PHE A 255 -20.66 11.70 -2.19
CA PHE A 255 -20.19 11.41 -3.55
C PHE A 255 -18.85 10.68 -3.61
N PHE A 256 -18.12 10.61 -2.50
CA PHE A 256 -16.78 10.03 -2.48
C PHE A 256 -16.70 9.00 -1.35
N TYR A 257 -16.55 7.75 -1.73
CA TYR A 257 -16.38 6.64 -0.79
C TYR A 257 -15.33 5.67 -1.32
N TYR A 258 -14.42 5.26 -0.45
CA TYR A 258 -13.42 4.26 -0.73
C TYR A 258 -13.43 3.27 0.43
N HIS A 259 -13.50 1.99 0.09
CA HIS A 259 -13.36 0.90 1.03
C HIS A 259 -12.51 -0.18 0.38
N CYS A 260 -11.50 -0.66 1.09
CA CYS A 260 -10.61 -1.70 0.61
C CYS A 260 -10.33 -2.65 1.77
N TYR A 261 -10.67 -3.91 1.59
CA TYR A 261 -10.32 -5.01 2.47
C TYR A 261 -9.23 -5.85 1.81
N MET A 262 -8.20 -6.20 2.57
CA MET A 262 -7.07 -7.01 2.13
C MET A 262 -6.87 -8.16 3.12
N ASP A 263 -6.98 -9.39 2.65
CA ASP A 263 -6.72 -10.62 3.40
C ASP A 263 -5.44 -11.25 2.86
N THR A 264 -4.38 -11.24 3.67
CA THR A 264 -3.08 -11.83 3.32
C THR A 264 -2.80 -13.04 4.20
N HIS A 265 -2.36 -14.14 3.62
CA HIS A 265 -1.90 -15.31 4.39
C HIS A 265 -0.65 -15.93 3.78
N LEU A 266 0.16 -16.55 4.63
CA LEU A 266 1.33 -17.31 4.22
C LEU A 266 0.89 -18.62 3.55
N GLU A 267 1.36 -18.88 2.33
CA GLU A 267 1.23 -20.18 1.65
C GLU A 267 2.31 -21.14 2.20
N LEU A 268 1.89 -22.32 2.65
CA LEU A 268 2.75 -23.38 3.19
C LEU A 268 3.33 -24.26 2.08
#